data_AF-A0A3D1VPS2-F1
#
_entry.id   AF-A0A3D1VPS2-F1
#
_cell.length_a   1.000
_cell.length_b   1.000
_cell.length_c   1.000
_cell.angle_alpha   90.00
_cell.angle_beta   90.00
_cell.angle_gamma   90.00
#
_symmetry.space_group_name_H-M   'P 1'
#
loop_
_entity.id
_entity.type
_entity.pdbx_description
1 polymer ?
#
loop_
_entity_poly.entity_id
_entity_poly.type
_entity_poly.pdbx_seq_one_letter_code
_entity_poly.pdbx_strand_id
1 'polypeptide(L)'
;MAKLIPLYKVKASIGEAAFEKLLHDFPGGKIYIKKGFLDIESRNRAILADYDSGVSRLELAQEYGLSLSTIDNITHRRAKS
;
A
#
# COMPACT_ATOMS: atom_id res chain seq x y z
N MET A 1 9.53 -7.62 -17.94
CA MET A 1 8.44 -8.57 -18.27
C MET A 1 7.73 -8.96 -16.98
N ALA A 2 6.41 -8.79 -16.91
CA ALA A 2 5.64 -9.20 -15.74
C ALA A 2 5.63 -10.73 -15.65
N LYS A 3 6.01 -11.28 -14.49
CA LYS A 3 6.00 -12.73 -14.26
C LYS A 3 4.54 -13.18 -14.17
N LEU A 4 4.09 -14.00 -15.11
CA LEU A 4 2.74 -14.56 -15.10
C LEU A 4 2.65 -15.55 -13.92
N ILE A 5 1.76 -15.28 -12.96
CA ILE A 5 1.49 -16.19 -11.84
C ILE A 5 0.25 -17.01 -12.19
N PRO A 6 0.33 -18.35 -12.18
CA PRO A 6 -0.84 -19.19 -12.43
C PRO A 6 -1.92 -19.02 -11.36
N LEU A 7 -3.19 -18.95 -11.78
CA LEU A 7 -4.34 -18.73 -10.87
C LEU A 7 -4.51 -19.83 -9.80
N TYR A 8 -4.12 -21.07 -10.09
CA TYR A 8 -4.18 -22.16 -9.11
C TYR A 8 -3.29 -21.90 -7.88
N LYS A 9 -2.17 -21.16 -8.03
CA LYS A 9 -1.33 -20.77 -6.89
C LYS A 9 -2.01 -19.75 -6.00
N VAL A 10 -2.73 -18.81 -6.61
CA VAL A 10 -3.51 -17.80 -5.89
C VAL A 10 -4.63 -18.49 -5.09
N LYS A 11 -5.37 -19.39 -5.74
CA LYS A 11 -6.39 -20.23 -5.11
C LYS A 11 -5.86 -21.00 -3.90
N ALA A 12 -4.67 -21.61 -4.01
CA ALA A 12 -4.03 -22.32 -2.90
C ALA A 12 -3.62 -21.39 -1.73
N SER A 13 -3.29 -20.12 -2.01
CA SER A 13 -2.88 -19.17 -0.97
C SER A 13 -4.03 -18.53 -0.20
N ILE A 14 -5.18 -18.29 -0.85
CA ILE A 14 -6.32 -17.59 -0.24
C ILE A 14 -7.51 -18.52 0.10
N GLY A 15 -7.51 -19.75 -0.41
CA GLY A 15 -8.58 -20.73 -0.24
C GLY A 15 -9.73 -20.59 -1.24
N GLU A 16 -10.54 -21.66 -1.35
CA GLU A 16 -11.64 -21.77 -2.32
C GLU A 16 -12.65 -20.62 -2.19
N ALA A 17 -13.17 -20.39 -0.99
CA ALA A 17 -14.24 -19.42 -0.75
C ALA A 17 -13.81 -17.98 -1.08
N ALA A 18 -12.58 -17.60 -0.75
CA ALA A 18 -12.05 -16.28 -1.07
C ALA A 18 -11.74 -16.12 -2.56
N PHE A 19 -11.33 -17.21 -3.22
CA PHE A 19 -11.08 -17.22 -4.66
C PHE A 19 -12.38 -17.08 -5.48
N GLU A 20 -13.44 -17.77 -5.10
CA GLU A 20 -14.77 -17.62 -5.73
C GLU A 20 -15.29 -16.19 -5.62
N LYS A 21 -15.15 -15.57 -4.44
CA LYS A 21 -15.49 -14.15 -4.26
C LYS A 21 -14.68 -13.24 -5.18
N LEU A 22 -13.38 -13.52 -5.33
CA LEU A 22 -12.50 -12.75 -6.21
C LEU A 22 -12.90 -12.88 -7.69
N LEU A 23 -13.34 -14.05 -8.14
CA LEU A 23 -13.87 -14.24 -9.50
C LEU A 23 -15.20 -13.50 -9.71
N HIS A 24 -16.07 -13.52 -8.71
CA HIS A 24 -17.35 -12.81 -8.74
C HIS A 24 -17.15 -11.28 -8.82
N ASP A 25 -16.24 -10.74 -8.01
CA ASP A 25 -16.04 -9.30 -7.91
C ASP A 25 -15.22 -8.72 -9.10
N PHE A 26 -14.44 -9.55 -9.79
CA PHE A 26 -13.58 -9.13 -10.92
C PHE A 26 -13.69 -10.04 -12.15
N PRO A 27 -14.84 -10.08 -12.84
CA PRO A 27 -15.00 -10.94 -14.02
C PRO A 27 -14.21 -10.39 -15.22
N GLY A 28 -13.46 -11.28 -15.89
CA GLY A 28 -12.92 -11.02 -17.24
C GLY A 28 -11.73 -10.07 -17.39
N GLY A 29 -11.02 -9.74 -16.29
CA GLY A 29 -9.89 -8.79 -16.30
C GLY A 29 -8.50 -9.39 -16.01
N LYS A 30 -7.44 -8.69 -16.43
CA LYS A 30 -6.07 -8.96 -15.94
C LYS A 30 -5.87 -8.25 -14.61
N ILE A 31 -5.73 -9.01 -13.52
CA ILE A 31 -5.51 -8.46 -12.18
C ILE A 31 -4.00 -8.30 -11.94
N TYR A 32 -3.57 -7.07 -11.65
CA TYR A 32 -2.19 -6.78 -11.25
C TYR A 32 -2.10 -6.66 -9.73
N ILE A 33 -1.33 -7.56 -9.10
CA ILE A 33 -1.10 -7.56 -7.66
C ILE A 33 0.25 -6.90 -7.37
N LYS A 34 0.22 -5.68 -6.83
CA LYS A 34 1.44 -4.97 -6.40
C LYS A 34 1.93 -5.57 -5.07
N LYS A 35 3.22 -5.89 -4.99
CA LYS A 35 3.88 -6.44 -3.78
C LYS A 35 3.71 -5.57 -2.52
N GLY A 36 3.46 -4.27 -2.68
CA GLY A 36 3.29 -3.30 -1.60
C GLY A 36 1.86 -2.78 -1.47
N PHE A 37 0.86 -3.67 -1.48
CA PHE A 37 -0.57 -3.35 -1.27
C PHE A 37 -0.90 -3.05 0.20
N LEU A 38 0.04 -2.52 0.99
CA LEU A 38 -0.27 -1.89 2.27
C LEU A 38 -0.51 -0.43 1.97
N ASP A 39 -1.78 -0.11 1.75
CA ASP A 39 -2.43 1.20 1.75
C ASP A 39 -1.48 2.40 1.96
N ILE A 40 -0.63 2.63 0.96
CA ILE A 40 0.39 3.68 1.01
C ILE A 40 -0.31 5.03 1.18
N GLU A 41 -1.51 5.15 0.64
CA GLU A 41 -2.33 6.35 0.79
C GLU A 41 -2.84 6.52 2.22
N SER A 42 -3.44 5.52 2.87
CA SER A 42 -3.83 5.66 4.29
C SER A 42 -2.64 5.85 5.20
N ARG A 43 -1.54 5.13 4.97
CA ARG A 43 -0.30 5.34 5.73
C ARG A 43 0.19 6.78 5.56
N ASN A 44 0.25 7.28 4.33
CA ASN A 44 0.69 8.65 4.08
C ASN A 44 -0.29 9.68 4.66
N ARG A 45 -1.61 9.40 4.64
CA ARG A 45 -2.62 10.26 5.30
C ARG A 45 -2.40 10.31 6.81
N ALA A 46 -2.11 9.18 7.46
CA ALA A 46 -1.78 9.12 8.87
C ALA A 46 -0.49 9.90 9.18
N ILE A 47 0.59 9.66 8.43
CA ILE A 47 1.86 10.40 8.54
C ILE A 47 1.64 11.92 8.41
N LEU A 48 0.79 12.35 7.47
CA LEU A 48 0.49 13.77 7.27
C LEU A 48 -0.35 14.34 8.42
N ALA A 49 -1.29 13.59 8.99
CA ALA A 49 -2.07 14.03 10.14
C ALA A 49 -1.18 14.21 11.38
N ASP A 50 -0.27 13.28 11.63
CA ASP A 50 0.68 13.37 12.74
C ASP A 50 1.68 14.51 12.51
N TYR A 51 2.16 14.69 11.28
CA TYR A 51 2.98 15.84 10.92
C TYR A 51 2.26 17.18 11.14
N ASP A 52 0.99 17.29 10.73
CA ASP A 52 0.16 18.49 10.92
C ASP A 52 -0.14 18.74 12.42
N SER A 53 -0.07 17.71 13.28
CA SER A 53 -0.17 17.85 14.74
C SER A 53 1.14 18.31 15.41
N GLY A 54 2.24 18.42 14.66
CA GLY A 54 3.52 18.93 15.12
C GLY A 54 4.58 17.86 15.42
N VAL A 55 4.31 16.58 15.13
CA VAL A 55 5.30 15.50 15.28
C VAL A 55 6.47 15.73 14.33
N SER A 56 7.70 15.58 14.82
CA SER A 56 8.88 15.83 14.01
C SER A 56 9.08 14.75 12.95
N ARG A 57 9.71 15.10 11.82
CA ARG A 57 9.99 14.14 10.74
C ARG A 57 10.86 12.96 11.19
N LEU A 58 11.71 13.17 12.20
CA LEU A 58 12.55 12.13 12.77
C LEU A 58 11.71 11.10 13.55
N GLU A 59 10.75 11.57 14.36
CA GLU A 59 9.83 10.72 15.11
C GLU A 59 8.92 9.92 14.16
N LEU A 60 8.38 10.58 13.12
CA LEU A 60 7.58 9.89 12.09
C LEU A 60 8.36 8.80 11.36
N ALA A 61 9.64 9.03 11.08
CA ALA A 61 10.50 8.02 10.45
C ALA A 61 10.66 6.78 11.33
N GLN A 62 10.83 6.98 12.64
CA GLN A 62 10.92 5.89 13.62
C GLN A 62 9.58 5.15 13.79
N GLU A 63 8.49 5.89 13.99
CA GLU A 63 7.15 5.34 14.26
C GLU A 63 6.62 4.52 13.08
N TYR A 64 6.81 5.01 11.86
CA TYR A 64 6.32 4.35 10.65
C TYR A 64 7.33 3.41 10.00
N GLY A 65 8.53 3.26 10.57
CA GLY A 65 9.59 2.40 10.04
C GLY A 65 10.07 2.80 8.64
N LEU A 66 10.13 4.11 8.37
CA LEU A 66 10.50 4.68 7.07
C LEU A 66 11.82 5.43 7.15
N SER A 67 12.49 5.58 6.00
CA SER A 67 13.64 6.48 5.94
C SER A 67 13.18 7.93 6.11
N LEU A 68 14.05 8.76 6.71
CA LEU A 68 13.80 10.20 6.82
C LEU A 68 13.51 10.83 5.45
N SER A 69 14.25 10.43 4.42
CA SER A 69 14.01 10.85 3.03
C SER A 69 12.62 10.51 2.49
N THR A 70 12.01 9.42 2.95
CA THR A 70 10.64 9.05 2.56
C THR A 70 9.63 9.97 3.24
N ILE A 71 9.82 10.27 4.53
CA ILE A 71 8.99 11.23 5.28
C ILE A 71 9.10 12.63 4.68
N ASP A 72 10.31 13.08 4.32
CA ASP A 72 10.54 14.37 3.66
C ASP A 72 9.77 14.46 2.34
N ASN A 73 9.81 13.40 1.52
CA ASN A 73 9.05 13.36 0.26
C ASN A 73 7.53 13.40 0.48
N ILE A 74 7.02 12.76 1.52
CA ILE A 74 5.59 12.75 1.85
C ILE A 74 5.14 14.15 2.31
N THR A 75 5.87 14.75 3.25
CA THR A 75 5.54 16.06 3.83
C THR A 75 5.76 17.22 2.85
N HIS A 76 6.81 17.18 2.02
CA HIS A 76 7.12 18.26 1.07
C HIS A 76 6.13 18.33 -0.10
N ARG A 77 5.51 17.21 -0.51
CA ARG A 77 4.45 17.23 -1.53
C ARG A 77 3.20 18.00 -1.09
N ARG A 78 2.92 18.05 0.23
CA ARG A 78 1.81 18.81 0.79
C ARG A 78 2.06 20.32 0.79
N ALA A 79 3.30 20.76 1.04
CA ALA A 79 3.65 22.19 1.02
C ALA A 79 3.53 22.86 -0.37
N LYS A 80 3.33 22.08 -1.44
CA LYS A 80 3.12 22.57 -2.83
C LYS A 80 1.66 22.53 -3.29
N SER A 81 0.75 21.97 -2.49
CA SER A 81 -0.68 21.83 -2.80
C SER A 81 -1.47 22.91 -2.07
#